data_AF-A0A8J5GRD2-F1
#
_entry.id   AF-A0A8J5GRD2-F1
#
_cell.length_a   1.000
_cell.length_b   1.000
_cell.length_c   1.000
_cell.angle_alpha   90.00
_cell.angle_beta   90.00
_cell.angle_gamma   90.00
#
_symmetry.space_group_name_H-M   'P 1'
#
loop_
_entity.id
_entity.type
_entity.pdbx_description
1 polymer ?
#
loop_
_entity_poly.entity_id
_entity_poly.type
_entity_poly.pdbx_seq_one_letter_code
_entity_poly.pdbx_strand_id
1 'polypeptide(L)'
;MAQGHITPFLALAGLLSSRHPNLAVTLVNTPYNIQTLTKSRAGAAIPSSIRLRSLPFSPEEHGLPPTADNTAELPFFQIVTLFEASKSLRSAFEQIISDISEQDGRPPRYIVSDIFLTWTIDTARRFGSFHSIFVTGSAYGTVVFSSMWKHLPHRRADCGDLFPLPDFPDVLIHRSQIPKHQLLADDASPWTVFFREQISRFSETDALLINTVEEVERTGLQMMRQMLPCSIWPIGPLLSSVFPSISSGGGEQIIQWLDSQPPASVLYISFGSQNTITASQMMELATGLEASGVRFVWVIRPPVGSDVKSEFKAEWLPEKFEERMQEQGRSLLVHGWAPQMEILSHPATGAFLSHCGWNSVLESLNRGVPMLAWPLTADQFFNANMLEKELGVCVEVGRGNMENSMADRVAVERMVKEVMCGGEIGGEMRRRVEEVRELMKAAWMEGLGSSLRAKDRALVLSLAVAPLHSADAATLVPSALDQSTMRKHRTAVGFLVIRVVWRVSSSSYFVQQGGWALWRVLVLTAIPFSIPSCG
;
A
#
# COMPACT_ATOMS: atom_id res chain seq x y z
N MET A 1 3.19 -2.71 12.85
CA MET A 1 2.74 -2.69 11.44
C MET A 1 3.95 -2.59 10.50
N ALA A 2 3.92 -3.21 9.32
CA ALA A 2 5.04 -3.21 8.37
C ALA A 2 5.22 -1.86 7.64
N GLN A 3 6.45 -1.57 7.18
CA GLN A 3 6.74 -0.39 6.35
C GLN A 3 5.89 -0.34 5.06
N GLY A 4 5.57 -1.51 4.49
CA GLY A 4 4.73 -1.63 3.31
C GLY A 4 3.28 -1.15 3.50
N HIS A 5 2.84 -0.98 4.75
CA HIS A 5 1.52 -0.45 5.07
C HIS A 5 1.63 1.00 5.56
N ILE A 6 2.63 1.31 6.41
CA ILE A 6 2.85 2.66 6.91
C ILE A 6 3.06 3.66 5.76
N THR A 7 3.83 3.28 4.74
CA THR A 7 4.20 4.18 3.63
C THR A 7 2.99 4.62 2.79
N PRO A 8 2.12 3.73 2.26
CA PRO A 8 0.91 4.16 1.57
C PRO A 8 -0.05 4.98 2.45
N PHE A 9 -0.18 4.65 3.74
CA PHE A 9 -1.02 5.42 4.66
C PHE A 9 -0.51 6.84 4.86
N LEU A 10 0.81 7.02 4.96
CA LEU A 10 1.43 8.34 4.99
C LEU A 10 1.16 9.09 3.68
N ALA A 11 1.35 8.44 2.53
CA ALA A 11 1.10 9.06 1.22
C ALA A 11 -0.36 9.53 1.09
N LEU A 12 -1.33 8.69 1.51
CA LEU A 12 -2.75 9.06 1.56
C LEU A 12 -3.00 10.24 2.50
N ALA A 13 -2.46 10.21 3.72
CA ALA A 13 -2.61 11.28 4.70
C ALA A 13 -2.02 12.62 4.19
N GLY A 14 -0.84 12.57 3.59
CA GLY A 14 -0.19 13.72 2.96
C GLY A 14 -1.01 14.30 1.81
N LEU A 15 -1.55 13.43 0.96
CA LEU A 15 -2.42 13.83 -0.16
C LEU A 15 -3.71 14.50 0.31
N LEU A 16 -4.36 13.92 1.32
CA LEU A 16 -5.57 14.49 1.91
C LEU A 16 -5.28 15.85 2.56
N SER A 17 -4.19 15.94 3.32
CA SER A 17 -3.81 17.18 3.99
C SER A 17 -3.40 18.28 3.02
N SER A 18 -2.75 17.97 1.90
CA SER A 18 -2.30 18.97 0.93
C SER A 18 -3.43 19.50 0.06
N ARG A 19 -4.34 18.62 -0.40
CA ARG A 19 -5.47 19.01 -1.24
C ARG A 19 -6.67 19.54 -0.46
N HIS A 20 -6.78 19.23 0.83
CA HIS A 20 -7.86 19.68 1.68
C HIS A 20 -7.32 20.28 3.00
N PRO A 21 -6.77 21.51 2.99
CA PRO A 21 -6.15 22.14 4.17
C PRO A 21 -7.09 22.31 5.37
N ASN A 22 -8.41 22.27 5.13
CA ASN A 22 -9.43 22.36 6.17
C ASN A 22 -9.79 21.01 6.80
N LEU A 23 -9.22 19.90 6.31
CA LEU A 23 -9.41 18.57 6.85
C LEU A 23 -8.35 18.30 7.93
N ALA A 24 -8.79 18.04 9.17
CA ALA A 24 -7.89 17.50 10.18
C ALA A 24 -7.60 16.03 9.87
N VAL A 25 -6.34 15.70 9.64
CA VAL A 25 -5.88 14.33 9.37
C VAL A 25 -5.09 13.84 10.58
N THR A 26 -5.48 12.69 11.13
CA THR A 26 -4.79 12.06 12.28
C THR A 26 -4.32 10.66 11.87
N LEU A 27 -3.03 10.39 12.05
CA LEU A 27 -2.46 9.05 11.94
C LEU A 27 -2.33 8.43 13.33
N VAL A 28 -2.86 7.23 13.46
CA VAL A 28 -2.82 6.42 14.69
C VAL A 28 -1.90 5.23 14.47
N ASN A 29 -0.93 5.02 15.35
CA ASN A 29 -0.02 3.88 15.28
C ASN A 29 0.57 3.57 16.67
N THR A 30 1.33 2.48 16.82
CA THR A 30 1.97 2.13 18.09
C THR A 30 3.07 3.13 18.48
N PRO A 31 3.46 3.23 19.76
CA PRO A 31 4.39 4.25 20.23
C PRO A 31 5.74 4.24 19.51
N TYR A 32 6.28 3.06 19.22
CA TYR A 32 7.53 2.90 18.47
C TYR A 32 7.44 3.51 17.06
N ASN A 33 6.38 3.20 16.32
CA ASN A 33 6.17 3.73 14.98
C ASN A 33 5.94 5.25 15.03
N ILE A 34 5.15 5.75 15.98
CA ILE A 34 4.94 7.20 16.15
C ILE A 34 6.24 7.93 16.48
N GLN A 35 7.12 7.35 17.29
CA GLN A 35 8.43 7.93 17.57
C GLN A 35 9.28 8.01 16.29
N THR A 36 9.29 6.95 15.47
CA THR A 36 10.00 6.91 14.18
C THR A 36 9.46 7.96 13.20
N LEU A 37 8.14 8.10 13.12
CA LEU A 37 7.48 9.13 12.30
C LEU A 37 7.79 10.55 12.81
N THR A 38 7.84 10.74 14.12
CA THR A 38 8.19 12.03 14.74
C THR A 38 9.63 12.43 14.44
N LYS A 39 10.57 11.47 14.47
CA LYS A 39 11.95 11.70 14.02
C LYS A 39 12.00 12.09 12.54
N SER A 40 11.19 11.44 11.71
CA SER A 40 11.08 11.76 10.27
C SER A 40 10.50 13.15 10.01
N ARG A 41 9.57 13.62 10.86
CA ARG A 41 9.04 15.00 10.81
C ARG A 41 10.12 16.06 11.04
N ALA A 42 11.11 15.79 11.89
CA ALA A 42 12.22 16.73 12.12
C ALA A 42 13.07 16.94 10.85
N GLY A 43 13.07 15.97 9.92
CA GLY A 43 13.67 16.07 8.59
C GLY A 43 12.73 16.60 7.50
N ALA A 44 11.61 17.24 7.86
CA ALA A 44 10.55 17.73 6.95
C ALA A 44 9.84 16.65 6.11
N ALA A 45 10.02 15.37 6.43
CA ALA A 45 9.42 14.26 5.70
C ALA A 45 7.96 13.97 6.10
N ILE A 46 7.34 14.71 7.02
CA ILE A 46 5.90 14.57 7.32
C ILE A 46 5.34 15.95 7.64
N PRO A 47 4.28 16.41 6.95
CA PRO A 47 3.64 17.69 7.22
C PRO A 47 3.25 17.83 8.69
N SER A 48 3.47 19.03 9.25
CA SER A 48 3.06 19.38 10.62
C SER A 48 1.54 19.40 10.77
N SER A 49 0.80 19.52 9.67
CA SER A 49 -0.66 19.47 9.61
C SER A 49 -1.24 18.09 9.94
N ILE A 50 -0.46 17.01 9.82
CA ILE A 50 -0.91 15.66 10.16
C ILE A 50 -0.74 15.45 11.67
N ARG A 51 -1.82 15.19 12.40
CA ARG A 51 -1.76 14.86 13.83
C ARG A 51 -1.27 13.42 14.00
N LEU A 52 -0.46 13.16 15.02
CA LEU A 52 0.03 11.82 15.35
C LEU A 52 -0.52 11.40 16.72
N ARG A 53 -1.09 10.20 16.81
CA ARG A 53 -1.62 9.63 18.06
C ARG A 53 -1.06 8.22 18.27
N SER A 54 -0.58 7.98 19.49
CA SER A 54 -0.07 6.66 19.88
C SER A 54 -1.19 5.78 20.38
N LEU A 55 -1.25 4.56 19.84
CA LEU A 55 -2.12 3.49 20.27
C LEU A 55 -1.31 2.58 21.21
N PRO A 56 -1.56 2.60 22.54
CA PRO A 56 -0.73 1.87 23.50
C PRO A 56 -0.75 0.37 23.19
N PHE A 57 0.43 -0.21 23.00
CA PHE A 57 0.60 -1.61 22.71
C PHE A 57 1.76 -2.16 23.53
N SER A 58 1.51 -3.25 24.25
CA SER A 58 2.49 -3.96 25.07
C SER A 58 2.67 -5.37 24.49
N PRO A 59 3.66 -5.61 23.62
CA PRO A 59 3.77 -6.90 22.95
C PRO A 59 3.96 -8.09 23.91
N GLU A 60 4.64 -7.87 25.03
CA GLU A 60 4.95 -8.89 26.04
C GLU A 60 3.68 -9.50 26.65
N GLU A 61 2.59 -8.73 26.78
CA GLU A 61 1.28 -9.21 27.27
C GLU A 61 0.64 -10.24 26.33
N HIS A 62 1.15 -10.34 25.09
CA HIS A 62 0.69 -11.25 24.05
C HIS A 62 1.72 -12.33 23.69
N GLY A 63 2.77 -12.51 24.50
CA GLY A 63 3.83 -13.48 24.23
C GLY A 63 4.74 -13.11 23.06
N LEU A 64 4.79 -11.83 22.69
CA LEU A 64 5.66 -11.29 21.66
C LEU A 64 6.90 -10.62 22.27
N PRO A 65 8.03 -10.55 21.54
CA PRO A 65 9.20 -9.83 22.02
C PRO A 65 8.90 -8.32 22.17
N PRO A 66 9.59 -7.59 23.07
CA PRO A 66 9.36 -6.16 23.31
C PRO A 66 9.46 -5.27 22.06
N THR A 67 10.17 -5.72 21.02
CA THR A 67 10.38 -5.01 19.75
C THR A 67 9.32 -5.33 18.69
N ALA A 68 8.30 -6.12 19.01
CA ALA A 68 7.29 -6.63 18.07
C ALA A 68 6.28 -5.59 17.56
N ASP A 69 6.53 -4.30 17.73
CA ASP A 69 5.75 -3.21 17.12
C ASP A 69 5.80 -3.21 15.59
N ASN A 70 6.80 -3.88 15.01
CA ASN A 70 7.00 -4.00 13.57
C ASN A 70 7.21 -5.45 13.19
N THR A 71 6.51 -5.88 12.14
CA THR A 71 6.64 -7.23 11.57
C THR A 71 8.02 -7.52 10.99
N ALA A 72 8.84 -6.50 10.70
CA ALA A 72 10.24 -6.69 10.29
C ALA A 72 11.14 -7.20 11.43
N GLU A 73 10.73 -6.99 12.68
CA GLU A 73 11.44 -7.44 13.88
C GLU A 73 10.94 -8.81 14.36
N LEU A 74 10.03 -9.44 13.62
CA LEU A 74 9.39 -10.69 14.01
C LEU A 74 9.74 -11.84 13.06
N PRO A 75 9.99 -13.04 13.58
CA PRO A 75 9.98 -14.22 12.75
C PRO A 75 8.56 -14.45 12.19
N PHE A 76 8.49 -15.00 10.98
CA PHE A 76 7.24 -15.11 10.23
C PHE A 76 6.08 -15.74 11.05
N PHE A 77 6.35 -16.78 11.83
CA PHE A 77 5.33 -17.48 12.61
C PHE A 77 4.71 -16.64 13.75
N GLN A 78 5.37 -15.57 14.21
CA GLN A 78 4.84 -14.65 15.23
C GLN A 78 4.05 -13.49 14.63
N ILE A 79 4.09 -13.28 13.31
CA ILE A 79 3.34 -12.18 12.66
C ILE A 79 1.83 -12.35 12.88
N VAL A 80 1.30 -13.57 12.80
CA VAL A 80 -0.12 -13.82 13.08
C VAL A 80 -0.48 -13.53 14.53
N THR A 81 0.41 -13.83 15.48
CA THR A 81 0.21 -13.48 16.90
C THR A 81 0.14 -11.97 17.09
N LEU A 82 0.96 -11.19 16.38
CA LEU A 82 0.86 -9.72 16.37
C LEU A 82 -0.47 -9.23 15.78
N PHE A 83 -0.94 -9.86 14.71
CA PHE A 83 -2.23 -9.51 14.11
C PHE A 83 -3.40 -9.81 15.05
N GLU A 84 -3.39 -10.96 15.71
CA GLU A 84 -4.37 -11.31 16.75
C GLU A 84 -4.30 -10.35 17.94
N ALA A 85 -3.09 -10.04 18.42
CA ALA A 85 -2.86 -9.08 19.50
C ALA A 85 -3.43 -7.69 19.18
N SER A 86 -3.46 -7.28 17.90
CA SER A 86 -4.03 -5.98 17.51
C SER A 86 -5.50 -5.80 17.93
N LYS A 87 -6.26 -6.89 18.11
CA LYS A 87 -7.66 -6.84 18.56
C LYS A 87 -7.79 -6.29 19.99
N SER A 88 -6.77 -6.45 20.83
CA SER A 88 -6.77 -5.89 22.20
C SER A 88 -6.74 -4.36 22.20
N LEU A 89 -6.34 -3.75 21.09
CA LEU A 89 -6.23 -2.30 20.93
C LEU A 89 -7.58 -1.60 20.73
N ARG A 90 -8.68 -2.35 20.58
CA ARG A 90 -10.01 -1.76 20.32
C ARG A 90 -10.40 -0.72 21.37
N SER A 91 -10.32 -1.04 22.66
CA SER A 91 -10.72 -0.11 23.72
C SER A 91 -9.87 1.16 23.74
N ALA A 92 -8.56 1.02 23.52
CA ALA A 92 -7.65 2.16 23.45
C ALA A 92 -7.92 3.02 22.19
N PHE A 93 -8.26 2.39 21.07
CA PHE A 93 -8.64 3.10 19.86
C PHE A 93 -9.96 3.86 20.04
N GLU A 94 -10.95 3.26 20.69
CA GLU A 94 -12.22 3.93 21.03
C GLU A 94 -11.99 5.16 21.92
N GLN A 95 -11.07 5.06 22.89
CA GLN A 95 -10.68 6.22 23.70
C GLN A 95 -10.05 7.33 22.83
N ILE A 96 -9.15 6.99 21.91
CA ILE A 96 -8.56 7.97 20.98
C ILE A 96 -9.64 8.66 20.13
N ILE A 97 -10.63 7.91 19.65
CA ILE A 97 -11.75 8.48 18.89
C ILE A 97 -12.60 9.40 19.78
N SER A 98 -12.85 9.04 21.04
CA SER A 98 -13.51 9.91 22.02
C SER A 98 -12.73 11.20 22.25
N ASP A 99 -11.42 11.11 22.51
CA ASP A 99 -10.55 12.26 22.75
C ASP A 99 -10.53 13.21 21.54
N ILE A 100 -10.46 12.66 20.31
CA ILE A 100 -10.56 13.47 19.08
C ILE A 100 -11.94 14.12 18.98
N SER A 101 -13.00 13.40 19.37
CA SER A 101 -14.37 13.92 19.34
C SER A 101 -14.53 15.12 20.27
N GLU A 102 -13.96 15.05 21.47
CA GLU A 102 -13.96 16.14 22.45
C GLU A 102 -13.12 17.32 21.95
N GLN A 103 -11.92 17.06 21.43
CA GLN A 103 -11.00 18.10 20.94
C GLN A 103 -11.54 18.85 19.73
N ASP A 104 -12.15 18.15 18.77
CA ASP A 104 -12.67 18.73 17.53
C ASP A 104 -14.18 19.07 17.61
N GLY A 105 -14.83 18.78 18.74
CA GLY A 105 -16.26 19.02 19.00
C GLY A 105 -17.21 18.09 18.25
N ARG A 106 -16.71 17.01 17.63
CA ARG A 106 -17.48 16.00 16.89
C ARG A 106 -16.63 14.78 16.55
N PRO A 107 -17.24 13.59 16.37
CA PRO A 107 -16.48 12.42 15.96
C PRO A 107 -15.84 12.56 14.59
N PRO A 108 -14.74 11.81 14.33
CA PRO A 108 -14.16 11.68 13.00
C PRO A 108 -15.22 11.24 12.00
N ARG A 109 -15.32 11.93 10.86
CA ARG A 109 -16.28 11.54 9.81
C ARG A 109 -15.84 10.32 9.01
N TYR A 110 -14.52 10.10 8.95
CA TYR A 110 -13.93 9.04 8.16
C TYR A 110 -12.84 8.33 8.95
N ILE A 111 -13.00 7.03 9.15
CA ILE A 111 -11.98 6.13 9.68
C ILE A 111 -11.50 5.25 8.52
N VAL A 112 -10.19 5.26 8.28
CA VAL A 112 -9.52 4.39 7.29
C VAL A 112 -8.64 3.41 8.05
N SER A 113 -8.91 2.12 7.91
CA SER A 113 -8.18 1.05 8.59
C SER A 113 -7.37 0.21 7.62
N ASP A 114 -6.36 -0.47 8.12
CA ASP A 114 -5.65 -1.50 7.37
C ASP A 114 -6.51 -2.78 7.21
N ILE A 115 -6.18 -3.61 6.23
CA ILE A 115 -6.83 -4.91 5.97
C ILE A 115 -6.77 -5.87 7.17
N PHE A 116 -5.78 -5.73 8.05
CA PHE A 116 -5.62 -6.59 9.23
C PHE A 116 -6.39 -6.09 10.47
N LEU A 117 -7.06 -4.93 10.37
CA LEU A 117 -7.67 -4.24 11.51
C LEU A 117 -9.19 -4.11 11.36
N THR A 118 -9.87 -5.13 10.83
CA THR A 118 -11.33 -5.10 10.62
C THR A 118 -12.14 -4.89 11.91
N TRP A 119 -11.53 -5.12 13.09
CA TRP A 119 -12.14 -4.78 14.38
C TRP A 119 -12.45 -3.29 14.56
N THR A 120 -11.85 -2.41 13.76
CA THR A 120 -12.13 -0.96 13.75
C THR A 120 -13.47 -0.60 13.08
N ILE A 121 -14.06 -1.52 12.31
CA ILE A 121 -15.41 -1.37 11.73
C ILE A 121 -16.42 -1.13 12.86
N ASP A 122 -16.34 -1.92 13.93
CA ASP A 122 -17.26 -1.82 15.07
C ASP A 122 -17.16 -0.45 15.76
N THR A 123 -15.93 0.03 15.93
CA THR A 123 -15.66 1.37 16.47
C THR A 123 -16.24 2.44 15.55
N ALA A 124 -16.01 2.37 14.23
CA ALA A 124 -16.56 3.36 13.30
C ALA A 124 -18.10 3.40 13.35
N ARG A 125 -18.77 2.24 13.43
CA ARG A 125 -20.23 2.18 13.58
C ARG A 125 -20.70 2.80 14.89
N ARG A 126 -20.03 2.53 16.00
CA ARG A 126 -20.36 3.09 17.33
C ARG A 126 -20.31 4.62 17.33
N PHE A 127 -19.35 5.23 16.62
CA PHE A 127 -19.20 6.68 16.53
C PHE A 127 -19.91 7.31 15.32
N GLY A 128 -20.65 6.52 14.53
CA GLY A 128 -21.34 7.00 13.33
C GLY A 128 -20.40 7.51 12.22
N SER A 129 -19.17 6.98 12.18
CA SER A 129 -18.15 7.32 11.18
C SER A 129 -18.31 6.47 9.92
N PHE A 130 -18.04 7.05 8.75
CA PHE A 130 -17.79 6.28 7.53
C PHE A 130 -16.51 5.47 7.72
N HIS A 131 -16.52 4.20 7.33
CA HIS A 131 -15.39 3.31 7.42
C HIS A 131 -14.89 2.89 6.04
N SER A 132 -13.57 2.86 5.85
CA SER A 132 -12.98 2.16 4.72
C SER A 132 -11.78 1.32 5.12
N ILE A 133 -11.65 0.19 4.47
CA ILE A 133 -10.43 -0.61 4.51
C ILE A 133 -9.53 -0.11 3.38
N PHE A 134 -8.27 0.19 3.69
CA PHE A 134 -7.27 0.53 2.70
C PHE A 134 -6.38 -0.67 2.37
N VAL A 135 -6.56 -1.20 1.17
CA VAL A 135 -5.78 -2.27 0.59
C VAL A 135 -4.51 -1.68 -0.02
N THR A 136 -3.38 -1.92 0.64
CA THR A 136 -2.04 -1.51 0.19
C THR A 136 -1.38 -2.52 -0.75
N GLY A 137 -2.05 -3.66 -0.99
CA GLY A 137 -1.70 -4.65 -2.02
C GLY A 137 -2.41 -4.40 -3.36
N SER A 138 -2.17 -5.28 -4.31
CA SER A 138 -2.83 -5.26 -5.62
C SER A 138 -4.28 -5.71 -5.52
N ALA A 139 -5.15 -5.27 -6.43
CA ALA A 139 -6.52 -5.76 -6.47
C ALA A 139 -6.56 -7.27 -6.80
N TYR A 140 -5.82 -7.69 -7.82
CA TYR A 140 -5.79 -9.08 -8.26
C TYR A 140 -5.21 -10.01 -7.19
N GLY A 141 -4.02 -9.68 -6.69
CA GLY A 141 -3.34 -10.44 -5.66
C GLY A 141 -4.13 -10.52 -4.37
N THR A 142 -4.81 -9.45 -3.95
CA THR A 142 -5.69 -9.48 -2.77
C THR A 142 -6.84 -10.46 -2.95
N VAL A 143 -7.53 -10.44 -4.10
CA VAL A 143 -8.63 -11.37 -4.38
C VAL A 143 -8.16 -12.82 -4.37
N VAL A 144 -7.07 -13.12 -5.09
CA VAL A 144 -6.52 -14.47 -5.16
C VAL A 144 -6.08 -14.94 -3.77
N PHE A 145 -5.36 -14.10 -3.03
CA PHE A 145 -4.91 -14.38 -1.67
C PHE A 145 -6.09 -14.64 -0.72
N SER A 146 -7.14 -13.83 -0.79
CA SER A 146 -8.35 -14.01 0.03
C SER A 146 -9.07 -15.33 -0.28
N SER A 147 -9.30 -15.64 -1.56
CA SER A 147 -9.92 -16.92 -1.94
C SER A 147 -9.06 -18.11 -1.51
N MET A 148 -7.73 -18.01 -1.62
CA MET A 148 -6.81 -19.06 -1.18
C MET A 148 -6.90 -19.33 0.33
N TRP A 149 -6.95 -18.30 1.18
CA TRP A 149 -7.12 -18.46 2.63
C TRP A 149 -8.52 -18.90 3.05
N LYS A 150 -9.54 -18.42 2.33
CA LYS A 150 -10.94 -18.79 2.61
C LYS A 150 -11.17 -20.28 2.39
N HIS A 151 -10.64 -20.83 1.29
CA HIS A 151 -11.02 -22.15 0.81
C HIS A 151 -9.93 -23.22 0.91
N LEU A 152 -8.65 -22.83 1.05
CA LEU A 152 -7.48 -23.73 1.03
C LEU A 152 -7.53 -24.78 -0.10
N PRO A 153 -7.79 -24.38 -1.37
CA PRO A 153 -8.07 -25.32 -2.47
C PRO A 153 -6.92 -26.29 -2.76
N HIS A 154 -5.67 -25.90 -2.50
CA HIS A 154 -4.48 -26.74 -2.66
C HIS A 154 -4.51 -28.02 -1.81
N ARG A 155 -5.31 -28.06 -0.74
CA ARG A 155 -5.52 -29.26 0.09
C ARG A 155 -6.51 -30.26 -0.53
N ARG A 156 -7.35 -29.78 -1.45
CA ARG A 156 -8.42 -30.56 -2.11
C ARG A 156 -8.10 -30.88 -3.57
N ALA A 157 -7.05 -30.28 -4.12
CA ALA A 157 -6.60 -30.55 -5.48
C ALA A 157 -6.03 -31.99 -5.57
N ASP A 158 -6.70 -32.85 -6.32
CA ASP A 158 -6.25 -34.21 -6.63
C ASP A 158 -4.97 -34.16 -7.48
N CYS A 159 -3.90 -34.79 -6.99
CA CYS A 159 -2.58 -35.15 -7.59
C CYS A 159 -1.87 -34.20 -8.59
N GLY A 160 -2.47 -33.11 -9.03
CA GLY A 160 -1.93 -32.14 -9.97
C GLY A 160 -1.42 -30.89 -9.28
N ASP A 161 -0.40 -30.29 -9.88
CA ASP A 161 0.19 -29.05 -9.38
C ASP A 161 -0.58 -27.80 -9.80
N LEU A 162 -1.54 -27.90 -10.73
CA LEU A 162 -2.35 -26.78 -11.21
C LEU A 162 -3.82 -27.00 -10.85
N PHE A 163 -4.47 -26.01 -10.24
CA PHE A 163 -5.87 -26.11 -9.84
C PHE A 163 -6.60 -24.76 -9.95
N PRO A 164 -7.93 -24.75 -10.16
CA PRO A 164 -8.71 -23.52 -10.27
C PRO A 164 -8.93 -22.84 -8.91
N LEU A 165 -9.01 -21.50 -8.93
CA LEU A 165 -9.37 -20.72 -7.76
C LEU A 165 -10.88 -20.85 -7.47
N PRO A 166 -11.31 -21.18 -6.24
CA PRO A 166 -12.72 -21.48 -5.96
C PRO A 166 -13.71 -20.36 -6.28
N ASP A 167 -13.39 -19.11 -5.93
CA ASP A 167 -14.26 -17.98 -6.20
C ASP A 167 -14.21 -17.52 -7.68
N PHE A 168 -13.16 -17.92 -8.43
CA PHE A 168 -12.92 -17.54 -9.83
C PHE A 168 -12.26 -18.69 -10.62
N PRO A 169 -13.04 -19.69 -11.10
CA PRO A 169 -12.48 -20.92 -11.65
C PRO A 169 -11.57 -20.76 -12.89
N ASP A 170 -11.70 -19.64 -13.61
CA ASP A 170 -10.84 -19.31 -14.76
C ASP A 170 -9.40 -18.93 -14.35
N VAL A 171 -9.20 -18.57 -13.08
CA VAL A 171 -7.87 -18.29 -12.51
C VAL A 171 -7.25 -19.60 -12.04
N LEU A 172 -6.21 -20.05 -12.75
CA LEU A 172 -5.45 -21.25 -12.40
C LEU A 172 -4.23 -20.91 -11.53
N ILE A 173 -4.10 -21.60 -10.41
CA ILE A 173 -3.00 -21.44 -9.45
C ILE A 173 -2.13 -22.69 -9.47
N HIS A 174 -0.83 -22.48 -9.65
CA HIS A 174 0.15 -23.56 -9.52
C HIS A 174 0.60 -23.70 -8.06
N ARG A 175 0.82 -24.92 -7.56
CA ARG A 175 1.23 -25.18 -6.16
C ARG A 175 2.49 -24.43 -5.77
N SER A 176 3.45 -24.29 -6.68
CA SER A 176 4.68 -23.53 -6.43
C SER A 176 4.47 -22.00 -6.35
N GLN A 177 3.30 -21.49 -6.74
CA GLN A 177 2.92 -20.07 -6.64
C GLN A 177 2.23 -19.75 -5.31
N ILE A 178 2.28 -20.68 -4.35
CA ILE A 178 1.65 -20.54 -3.06
C ILE A 178 2.76 -20.39 -2.02
N PRO A 179 2.71 -19.36 -1.16
CA PRO A 179 3.66 -19.23 -0.06
C PRO A 179 3.67 -20.49 0.82
N LYS A 180 4.86 -20.94 1.25
CA LYS A 180 5.02 -22.18 2.04
C LYS A 180 4.10 -22.26 3.27
N HIS A 181 3.96 -21.16 4.00
CA HIS A 181 3.12 -21.12 5.19
C HIS A 181 1.64 -21.34 4.87
N GLN A 182 1.18 -20.92 3.68
CA GLN A 182 -0.17 -21.17 3.21
C GLN A 182 -0.30 -22.60 2.66
N LEU A 183 0.72 -23.14 1.99
CA LEU A 183 0.77 -24.56 1.57
C LEU A 183 0.67 -25.54 2.74
N LEU A 184 1.28 -25.19 3.88
CA LEU A 184 1.27 -26.01 5.09
C LEU A 184 0.06 -25.75 5.99
N ALA A 185 -0.73 -24.71 5.70
CA ALA A 185 -1.88 -24.36 6.52
C ALA A 185 -3.00 -25.41 6.41
N ASP A 186 -3.75 -25.56 7.48
CA ASP A 186 -5.01 -26.28 7.55
C ASP A 186 -6.11 -25.38 8.12
N ASP A 187 -7.31 -25.94 8.35
CA ASP A 187 -8.45 -25.20 8.87
C ASP A 187 -8.25 -24.66 10.30
N ALA A 188 -7.33 -25.27 11.08
CA ALA A 188 -7.05 -24.92 12.47
C ALA A 188 -5.84 -23.98 12.63
N SER A 189 -5.03 -23.83 11.58
CA SER A 189 -3.89 -22.92 11.56
C SER A 189 -4.30 -21.50 11.99
N PRO A 190 -3.56 -20.84 12.91
CA PRO A 190 -3.87 -19.49 13.35
C PRO A 190 -4.02 -18.50 12.18
N TRP A 191 -3.21 -18.67 11.13
CA TRP A 191 -3.30 -17.86 9.92
C TRP A 191 -4.63 -18.03 9.19
N THR A 192 -5.10 -19.27 9.03
CA THR A 192 -6.37 -19.56 8.38
C THR A 192 -7.53 -18.98 9.17
N VAL A 193 -7.53 -19.17 10.49
CA VAL A 193 -8.58 -18.64 11.38
C VAL A 193 -8.62 -17.11 11.28
N PHE A 194 -7.47 -16.46 11.46
CA PHE A 194 -7.35 -15.01 11.39
C PHE A 194 -7.84 -14.47 10.03
N PHE A 195 -7.32 -15.00 8.92
CA PHE A 195 -7.67 -14.49 7.60
C PHE A 195 -9.13 -14.74 7.23
N ARG A 196 -9.70 -15.89 7.57
CA ARG A 196 -11.12 -16.16 7.33
C ARG A 196 -12.01 -15.16 8.07
N GLU A 197 -11.66 -14.82 9.31
CA GLU A 197 -12.35 -13.78 10.06
C GLU A 197 -12.18 -12.41 9.37
N GLN A 198 -10.97 -11.98 9.04
CA GLN A 198 -10.78 -10.67 8.40
C GLN A 198 -11.56 -10.58 7.07
N ILE A 199 -11.48 -11.61 6.23
CA ILE A 199 -12.10 -11.64 4.90
C ILE A 199 -13.64 -11.61 4.99
N SER A 200 -14.25 -12.30 5.96
CA SER A 200 -15.72 -12.28 6.10
C SER A 200 -16.24 -10.89 6.44
N ARG A 201 -15.44 -10.11 7.19
CA ARG A 201 -15.77 -8.76 7.62
C ARG A 201 -15.56 -7.68 6.56
N PHE A 202 -14.91 -7.97 5.43
CA PHE A 202 -14.77 -6.99 4.33
C PHE A 202 -16.11 -6.51 3.78
N SER A 203 -17.19 -7.29 3.94
CA SER A 203 -18.54 -6.89 3.52
C SER A 203 -19.20 -5.88 4.47
N GLU A 204 -18.65 -5.67 5.68
CA GLU A 204 -19.22 -4.80 6.71
C GLU A 204 -18.73 -3.34 6.62
N THR A 205 -17.63 -3.10 5.90
CA THR A 205 -17.09 -1.74 5.65
C THR A 205 -17.90 -1.00 4.58
N ASP A 206 -17.93 0.33 4.63
CA ASP A 206 -18.67 1.13 3.64
C ASP A 206 -17.98 1.13 2.27
N ALA A 207 -16.63 1.07 2.27
CA ALA A 207 -15.84 1.00 1.05
C ALA A 207 -14.47 0.34 1.26
N LEU A 208 -13.87 -0.09 0.14
CA LEU A 208 -12.45 -0.39 0.04
C LEU A 208 -11.76 0.71 -0.77
N LEU A 209 -10.68 1.25 -0.22
CA LEU A 209 -9.69 2.01 -0.95
C LEU A 209 -8.61 1.02 -1.42
N ILE A 210 -8.17 1.11 -2.67
CA ILE A 210 -7.13 0.22 -3.19
C ILE A 210 -6.02 1.08 -3.77
N ASN A 211 -4.77 0.80 -3.39
CA ASN A 211 -3.61 1.49 -3.94
C ASN A 211 -3.29 1.00 -5.36
N THR A 212 -4.17 1.23 -6.31
CA THR A 212 -4.00 0.83 -7.71
C THR A 212 -4.70 1.78 -8.67
N VAL A 213 -4.51 1.56 -9.97
CA VAL A 213 -5.11 2.32 -11.07
C VAL A 213 -6.13 1.46 -11.79
N GLU A 214 -7.33 2.01 -12.03
CA GLU A 214 -8.44 1.32 -12.69
C GLU A 214 -8.00 0.68 -14.02
N GLU A 215 -7.25 1.43 -14.82
CA GLU A 215 -6.81 1.02 -16.15
C GLU A 215 -5.75 -0.08 -16.12
N VAL A 216 -5.01 -0.22 -15.02
CA VAL A 216 -3.90 -1.18 -14.87
C VAL A 216 -4.39 -2.52 -14.33
N GLU A 217 -5.32 -2.52 -13.36
CA GLU A 217 -5.79 -3.76 -12.70
C GLU A 217 -7.27 -4.06 -12.98
N ARG A 218 -7.70 -3.94 -14.24
CA ARG A 218 -9.12 -4.15 -14.63
C ARG A 218 -9.67 -5.50 -14.14
N THR A 219 -8.94 -6.59 -14.37
CA THR A 219 -9.34 -7.95 -13.98
C THR A 219 -9.52 -8.06 -12.47
N GLY A 220 -8.47 -7.71 -11.70
CA GLY A 220 -8.50 -7.78 -10.24
C GLY A 220 -9.59 -6.91 -9.62
N LEU A 221 -9.79 -5.70 -10.13
CA LEU A 221 -10.85 -4.79 -9.66
C LEU A 221 -12.25 -5.31 -9.99
N GLN A 222 -12.44 -5.90 -11.17
CA GLN A 222 -13.70 -6.53 -11.53
C GLN A 222 -14.01 -7.72 -10.62
N MET A 223 -13.02 -8.59 -10.36
CA MET A 223 -13.17 -9.70 -9.43
C MET A 223 -13.54 -9.19 -8.03
N MET A 224 -12.86 -8.16 -7.53
CA MET A 224 -13.15 -7.59 -6.20
C MET A 224 -14.57 -7.03 -6.10
N ARG A 225 -15.06 -6.35 -7.15
CA ARG A 225 -16.44 -5.86 -7.22
C ARG A 225 -17.49 -6.98 -7.28
N GLN A 226 -17.11 -8.16 -7.76
CA GLN A 226 -17.99 -9.34 -7.76
C GLN A 226 -18.02 -10.02 -6.39
N MET A 227 -16.92 -9.98 -5.63
CA MET A 227 -16.85 -10.58 -4.29
C MET A 227 -17.55 -9.78 -3.21
N LEU A 228 -17.49 -8.45 -3.29
CA LEU A 228 -17.87 -7.57 -2.18
C LEU A 228 -19.02 -6.64 -2.57
N PRO A 229 -20.01 -6.44 -1.67
CA PRO A 229 -21.16 -5.56 -1.94
C PRO A 229 -20.84 -4.07 -1.75
N CYS A 230 -19.70 -3.73 -1.16
CA CYS A 230 -19.32 -2.35 -0.82
C CYS A 230 -18.66 -1.63 -2.00
N SER A 231 -18.51 -0.30 -1.87
CA SER A 231 -17.88 0.50 -2.93
C SER A 231 -16.39 0.21 -3.04
N ILE A 232 -15.88 0.06 -4.26
CA ILE A 232 -14.46 -0.20 -4.54
C ILE A 232 -13.83 1.01 -5.23
N TRP A 233 -12.86 1.65 -4.59
CA TRP A 233 -12.21 2.88 -5.05
C TRP A 233 -10.70 2.65 -5.28
N PRO A 234 -10.27 2.48 -6.54
CA PRO A 234 -8.85 2.52 -6.88
C PRO A 234 -8.36 3.97 -6.79
N ILE A 235 -7.43 4.23 -5.86
CA ILE A 235 -6.94 5.58 -5.54
C ILE A 235 -5.42 5.72 -5.72
N GLY A 236 -4.79 4.79 -6.45
CA GLY A 236 -3.35 4.72 -6.64
C GLY A 236 -2.84 5.34 -7.96
N PRO A 237 -1.53 5.29 -8.23
CA PRO A 237 -0.51 4.87 -7.29
C PRO A 237 -0.26 5.96 -6.23
N LEU A 238 -0.33 5.57 -4.96
CA LEU A 238 0.15 6.34 -3.82
C LEU A 238 1.56 5.85 -3.51
N LEU A 239 2.55 6.67 -3.88
CA LEU A 239 3.96 6.34 -3.79
C LEU A 239 4.62 7.00 -2.58
N SER A 240 5.69 6.37 -2.10
CA SER A 240 6.50 6.85 -0.98
C SER A 240 7.11 8.24 -1.18
N SER A 241 7.37 8.64 -2.44
CA SER A 241 8.17 9.81 -2.81
C SER A 241 7.59 11.18 -2.44
N VAL A 242 6.45 11.24 -1.74
CA VAL A 242 5.95 12.49 -1.16
C VAL A 242 6.79 12.90 0.07
N PHE A 243 7.59 11.97 0.63
CA PHE A 243 8.38 12.20 1.83
C PHE A 243 9.83 11.76 1.61
N PRO A 244 10.82 12.68 1.74
CA PRO A 244 12.23 12.31 1.68
C PRO A 244 12.52 11.25 2.75
N SER A 245 13.02 10.09 2.32
CA SER A 245 13.62 9.15 3.26
C SER A 245 14.82 9.83 3.92
N ILE A 246 14.98 9.64 5.23
CA ILE A 246 16.13 10.14 5.98
C ILE A 246 17.39 9.61 5.29
N SER A 247 18.11 10.52 4.63
CA SER A 247 19.36 10.25 3.95
C SER A 247 20.41 9.85 4.98
N SER A 248 20.66 8.56 5.14
CA SER A 248 21.85 8.07 5.82
C SER A 248 23.01 8.03 4.83
N GLY A 249 23.62 9.19 4.54
CA GLY A 249 25.00 9.37 4.03
C GLY A 249 25.53 8.61 2.80
N GLY A 250 24.83 7.61 2.24
CA GLY A 250 25.34 6.71 1.20
C GLY A 250 24.51 6.69 -0.09
N GLY A 251 23.33 7.32 -0.10
CA GLY A 251 22.51 7.44 -1.30
C GLY A 251 23.24 8.19 -2.42
N GLU A 252 23.95 9.25 -2.08
CA GLU A 252 24.68 10.08 -3.04
C GLU A 252 25.75 9.29 -3.80
N GLN A 253 26.46 8.37 -3.12
CA GLN A 253 27.48 7.52 -3.76
C GLN A 253 26.86 6.55 -4.76
N ILE A 254 25.67 6.01 -4.44
CA ILE A 254 24.93 5.12 -5.35
C ILE A 254 24.50 5.89 -6.60
N ILE A 255 23.98 7.11 -6.43
CA ILE A 255 23.56 7.95 -7.56
C ILE A 255 24.76 8.39 -8.40
N GLN A 256 25.86 8.83 -7.79
CA GLN A 256 27.10 9.15 -8.52
C GLN A 256 27.64 7.96 -9.32
N TRP A 257 27.55 6.75 -8.77
CA TRP A 257 27.92 5.55 -9.51
C TRP A 257 26.99 5.32 -10.72
N LEU A 258 25.68 5.50 -10.54
CA LEU A 258 24.69 5.39 -11.62
C LEU A 258 24.89 6.44 -12.73
N ASP A 259 25.27 7.68 -12.38
CA ASP A 259 25.55 8.75 -13.34
C ASP A 259 26.65 8.37 -14.35
N SER A 260 27.57 7.50 -13.94
CA SER A 260 28.66 7.01 -14.79
C SER A 260 28.28 5.84 -15.71
N GLN A 261 27.05 5.32 -15.60
CA GLN A 261 26.60 4.15 -16.35
C GLN A 261 25.79 4.54 -17.61
N PRO A 262 25.84 3.72 -18.69
CA PRO A 262 25.01 3.94 -19.86
C PRO A 262 23.50 3.90 -19.54
N PRO A 263 22.65 4.59 -20.31
CA PRO A 263 21.20 4.52 -20.17
C PRO A 263 20.67 3.08 -20.23
N ALA A 264 19.67 2.76 -19.40
CA ALA A 264 18.99 1.48 -19.32
C ALA A 264 19.93 0.25 -19.26
N SER A 265 21.11 0.39 -18.65
CA SER A 265 22.15 -0.65 -18.60
C SER A 265 22.34 -1.32 -17.25
N VAL A 266 21.70 -0.79 -16.20
CA VAL A 266 21.86 -1.25 -14.81
C VAL A 266 20.61 -2.00 -14.36
N LEU A 267 20.81 -3.21 -13.83
CA LEU A 267 19.80 -3.97 -13.12
C LEU A 267 19.78 -3.55 -11.65
N TYR A 268 18.66 -3.04 -11.15
CA TYR A 268 18.47 -2.83 -9.72
C TYR A 268 17.94 -4.11 -9.06
N ILE A 269 18.45 -4.49 -7.89
CA ILE A 269 18.09 -5.73 -7.19
C ILE A 269 17.75 -5.42 -5.73
N SER A 270 16.50 -5.69 -5.34
CA SER A 270 16.01 -5.49 -3.97
C SER A 270 14.79 -6.35 -3.67
N PHE A 271 14.83 -7.07 -2.55
CA PHE A 271 13.73 -7.95 -2.08
C PHE A 271 12.78 -7.25 -1.09
N GLY A 272 12.66 -5.92 -1.18
CA GLY A 272 11.78 -5.11 -0.33
C GLY A 272 12.44 -4.70 0.98
N SER A 273 11.67 -4.46 2.06
CA SER A 273 12.21 -4.07 3.38
C SER A 273 12.18 -5.18 4.43
N GLN A 274 11.47 -6.28 4.18
CA GLN A 274 11.21 -7.34 5.17
C GLN A 274 11.67 -8.73 4.73
N ASN A 275 11.87 -8.93 3.42
CA ASN A 275 12.19 -10.24 2.89
C ASN A 275 13.65 -10.29 2.44
N THR A 276 14.16 -11.52 2.38
CA THR A 276 15.49 -11.88 1.91
C THR A 276 15.42 -13.32 1.38
N ILE A 277 16.46 -13.73 0.67
CA ILE A 277 16.63 -15.07 0.10
C ILE A 277 17.59 -15.91 0.95
N THR A 278 17.65 -17.22 0.73
CA THR A 278 18.61 -18.07 1.47
C THR A 278 20.04 -17.80 1.01
N ALA A 279 21.04 -18.18 1.82
CA ALA A 279 22.44 -18.09 1.41
C ALA A 279 22.73 -18.88 0.12
N SER A 280 22.10 -20.05 -0.05
CA SER A 280 22.21 -20.83 -1.30
C SER A 280 21.64 -20.07 -2.50
N GLN A 281 20.49 -19.42 -2.35
CA GLN A 281 19.91 -18.60 -3.42
C GLN A 281 20.74 -17.34 -3.71
N MET A 282 21.38 -16.75 -2.70
CA MET A 282 22.33 -15.64 -2.90
C MET A 282 23.53 -16.09 -3.75
N MET A 283 24.04 -17.30 -3.50
CA MET A 283 25.12 -17.92 -4.28
C MET A 283 24.70 -18.12 -5.75
N GLU A 284 23.50 -18.66 -5.99
CA GLU A 284 22.97 -18.87 -7.35
C GLU A 284 22.74 -17.53 -8.07
N LEU A 285 22.14 -16.56 -7.40
CA LEU A 285 21.90 -15.22 -7.95
C LEU A 285 23.22 -14.53 -8.29
N ALA A 286 24.18 -14.51 -7.37
CA ALA A 286 25.50 -13.91 -7.59
C ALA A 286 26.22 -14.56 -8.78
N THR A 287 26.22 -15.90 -8.85
CA THR A 287 26.87 -16.62 -9.94
C THR A 287 26.20 -16.33 -11.29
N GLY A 288 24.87 -16.31 -11.33
CA GLY A 288 24.12 -15.98 -12.55
C GLY A 288 24.33 -14.52 -12.99
N LEU A 289 24.40 -13.58 -12.05
CA LEU A 289 24.70 -12.17 -12.34
C LEU A 289 26.11 -12.00 -12.90
N GLU A 290 27.12 -12.63 -12.29
CA GLU A 290 28.50 -12.58 -12.78
C GLU A 290 28.61 -13.13 -14.20
N ALA A 291 28.00 -14.28 -14.47
CA ALA A 291 27.95 -14.88 -15.81
C ALA A 291 27.14 -14.05 -16.82
N SER A 292 26.14 -13.29 -16.35
CA SER A 292 25.35 -12.42 -17.21
C SER A 292 26.15 -11.26 -17.79
N GLY A 293 27.16 -10.81 -17.05
CA GLY A 293 27.93 -9.61 -17.36
C GLY A 293 27.11 -8.32 -17.31
N VAL A 294 25.86 -8.32 -16.81
CA VAL A 294 25.10 -7.06 -16.69
C VAL A 294 25.66 -6.21 -15.55
N ARG A 295 25.47 -4.90 -15.64
CA ARG A 295 25.75 -4.00 -14.52
C ARG A 295 24.61 -4.11 -13.52
N PHE A 296 24.90 -4.06 -12.22
CA PHE A 296 23.84 -4.12 -11.23
C PHE A 296 24.14 -3.32 -9.96
N VAL A 297 23.06 -2.87 -9.32
CA VAL A 297 23.06 -2.39 -7.93
C VAL A 297 22.26 -3.40 -7.13
N TRP A 298 22.91 -4.09 -6.18
CA TRP A 298 22.24 -5.09 -5.34
C TRP A 298 22.23 -4.66 -3.87
N VAL A 299 21.03 -4.41 -3.35
CA VAL A 299 20.80 -4.20 -1.92
C VAL A 299 20.84 -5.55 -1.21
N ILE A 300 21.93 -5.80 -0.50
CA ILE A 300 22.18 -7.05 0.21
C ILE A 300 21.69 -6.94 1.65
N ARG A 301 21.05 -8.02 2.10
CA ARG A 301 20.66 -8.24 3.48
C ARG A 301 21.11 -9.62 3.95
N PRO A 302 21.19 -9.83 5.28
CA PRO A 302 21.39 -11.15 5.84
C PRO A 302 20.42 -12.18 5.24
N PRO A 303 20.89 -13.41 4.95
CA PRO A 303 20.05 -14.46 4.37
C PRO A 303 19.03 -14.97 5.39
N VAL A 304 18.01 -15.69 4.88
CA VAL A 304 16.99 -16.33 5.72
C VAL A 304 17.64 -17.17 6.82
N GLY A 305 17.17 -16.99 8.06
CA GLY A 305 17.69 -17.67 9.25
C GLY A 305 18.80 -16.91 9.98
N SER A 306 19.32 -15.83 9.41
CA SER A 306 20.24 -14.91 10.09
C SER A 306 19.49 -13.84 10.87
N ASP A 307 20.14 -13.24 11.87
CA ASP A 307 19.65 -12.00 12.49
C ASP A 307 19.59 -10.89 11.42
N VAL A 308 18.45 -10.22 11.30
CA VAL A 308 18.23 -9.11 10.34
C VAL A 308 19.22 -7.97 10.56
N LYS A 309 19.75 -7.82 11.78
CA LYS A 309 20.74 -6.80 12.17
C LYS A 309 22.18 -7.27 12.02
N SER A 310 22.41 -8.50 11.57
CA SER A 310 23.77 -9.00 11.35
C SER A 310 24.48 -8.24 10.23
N GLU A 311 25.78 -8.02 10.41
CA GLU A 311 26.63 -7.44 9.37
C GLU A 311 26.77 -8.41 8.19
N PHE A 312 27.11 -7.85 7.03
CA PHE A 312 27.37 -8.65 5.84
C PHE A 312 28.51 -9.64 6.07
N LYS A 313 28.32 -10.89 5.62
CA LYS A 313 29.37 -11.90 5.60
C LYS A 313 29.68 -12.32 4.16
N ALA A 314 30.96 -12.25 3.80
CA ALA A 314 31.43 -12.61 2.46
C ALA A 314 31.08 -14.05 2.06
N GLU A 315 30.93 -14.97 3.03
CA GLU A 315 30.55 -16.37 2.83
C GLU A 315 29.14 -16.58 2.23
N TRP A 316 28.30 -15.54 2.21
CA TRP A 316 26.98 -15.61 1.57
C TRP A 316 27.05 -15.54 0.04
N LEU A 317 28.20 -15.12 -0.50
CA LEU A 317 28.44 -14.93 -1.93
C LEU A 317 29.61 -15.83 -2.37
N PRO A 318 29.82 -16.00 -3.69
CA PRO A 318 31.01 -16.68 -4.18
C PRO A 318 32.28 -16.05 -3.62
N GLU A 319 33.30 -16.87 -3.39
CA GLU A 319 34.59 -16.41 -2.85
C GLU A 319 35.09 -15.20 -3.65
N LYS A 320 35.46 -14.10 -2.96
CA LYS A 320 35.95 -12.82 -3.56
C LYS A 320 34.99 -12.16 -4.56
N PHE A 321 33.69 -12.45 -4.50
CA PHE A 321 32.72 -11.87 -5.41
C PHE A 321 32.70 -10.34 -5.37
N GLU A 322 32.63 -9.74 -4.19
CA GLU A 322 32.57 -8.28 -4.04
C GLU A 322 33.84 -7.61 -4.58
N GLU A 323 35.02 -8.15 -4.27
CA GLU A 323 36.31 -7.69 -4.81
C GLU A 323 36.31 -7.69 -6.34
N ARG A 324 35.90 -8.81 -6.97
CA ARG A 324 35.82 -8.90 -8.45
C ARG A 324 34.83 -7.90 -9.03
N MET A 325 33.68 -7.70 -8.39
CA MET A 325 32.67 -6.75 -8.84
C MET A 325 33.16 -5.30 -8.76
N GLN A 326 33.91 -4.97 -7.69
CA GLN A 326 34.54 -3.66 -7.52
C GLN A 326 35.67 -3.43 -8.53
N GLU A 327 36.57 -4.39 -8.74
CA GLU A 327 37.66 -4.31 -9.72
C GLU A 327 37.15 -4.11 -11.16
N GLN A 328 36.03 -4.73 -11.50
CA GLN A 328 35.40 -4.56 -12.81
C GLN A 328 34.72 -3.19 -12.97
N GLY A 329 34.39 -2.50 -11.86
CA GLY A 329 33.67 -1.23 -11.86
C GLY A 329 32.24 -1.31 -12.44
N ARG A 330 31.69 -2.53 -12.56
CA ARG A 330 30.40 -2.79 -13.23
C ARG A 330 29.23 -2.97 -12.28
N SER A 331 29.50 -3.14 -10.98
CA SER A 331 28.45 -3.46 -10.01
C SER A 331 28.71 -2.83 -8.65
N LEU A 332 27.63 -2.59 -7.92
CA LEU A 332 27.65 -2.03 -6.58
C LEU A 332 26.84 -2.91 -5.62
N LEU A 333 27.49 -3.41 -4.56
CA LEU A 333 26.82 -4.06 -3.44
C LEU A 333 26.52 -3.01 -2.39
N VAL A 334 25.24 -2.91 -2.01
CA VAL A 334 24.76 -1.95 -1.02
C VAL A 334 24.35 -2.70 0.23
N HIS A 335 25.12 -2.54 1.30
CA HIS A 335 24.83 -3.19 2.58
C HIS A 335 23.84 -2.34 3.37
N GLY A 336 22.61 -2.82 3.51
CA GLY A 336 21.55 -2.15 4.29
C GLY A 336 20.47 -1.47 3.44
N TRP A 337 20.51 -0.13 3.37
CA TRP A 337 19.44 0.68 2.75
C TRP A 337 19.94 1.39 1.48
N ALA A 338 19.05 1.52 0.49
CA ALA A 338 19.31 2.25 -0.75
C ALA A 338 18.11 3.16 -1.10
N PRO A 339 18.34 4.30 -1.76
CA PRO A 339 17.27 5.20 -2.19
C PRO A 339 16.54 4.63 -3.42
N GLN A 340 15.72 3.60 -3.19
CA GLN A 340 15.04 2.82 -4.24
C GLN A 340 14.32 3.71 -5.26
N MET A 341 13.61 4.75 -4.80
CA MET A 341 12.92 5.67 -5.70
C MET A 341 13.88 6.48 -6.59
N GLU A 342 15.02 6.90 -6.08
CA GLU A 342 16.02 7.64 -6.87
C GLU A 342 16.69 6.70 -7.89
N ILE A 343 17.05 5.48 -7.48
CA ILE A 343 17.62 4.45 -8.36
C ILE A 343 16.64 4.11 -9.49
N LEU A 344 15.37 3.84 -9.17
CA LEU A 344 14.35 3.52 -10.18
C LEU A 344 14.04 4.72 -11.09
N SER A 345 14.25 5.95 -10.62
CA SER A 345 14.07 7.16 -11.44
C SER A 345 15.29 7.45 -12.32
N HIS A 346 16.43 6.81 -12.07
CA HIS A 346 17.68 7.12 -12.74
C HIS A 346 17.69 6.57 -14.18
N PRO A 347 18.09 7.36 -15.20
CA PRO A 347 18.08 6.92 -16.61
C PRO A 347 18.93 5.67 -16.91
N ALA A 348 19.95 5.40 -16.09
CA ALA A 348 20.77 4.19 -16.22
C ALA A 348 20.04 2.89 -15.82
N THR A 349 18.95 2.95 -15.07
CA THR A 349 18.22 1.77 -14.59
C THR A 349 17.41 1.17 -15.74
N GLY A 350 17.73 -0.08 -16.11
CA GLY A 350 17.12 -0.80 -17.23
C GLY A 350 16.05 -1.80 -16.83
N ALA A 351 16.14 -2.37 -15.62
CA ALA A 351 15.14 -3.28 -15.05
C ALA A 351 15.27 -3.38 -13.53
N PHE A 352 14.28 -3.99 -12.89
CA PHE A 352 14.24 -4.21 -11.44
C PHE A 352 13.98 -5.69 -11.11
N LEU A 353 14.98 -6.37 -10.52
CA LEU A 353 14.76 -7.67 -9.88
C LEU A 353 14.14 -7.46 -8.50
N SER A 354 12.90 -7.90 -8.34
CA SER A 354 12.10 -7.62 -7.15
C SER A 354 11.32 -8.84 -6.67
N HIS A 355 11.10 -8.88 -5.36
CA HIS A 355 10.12 -9.75 -4.72
C HIS A 355 8.65 -9.48 -5.13
N CYS A 356 8.36 -8.47 -5.94
CA CYS A 356 7.00 -8.16 -6.42
C CYS A 356 5.98 -7.84 -5.30
N GLY A 357 6.46 -7.31 -4.17
CA GLY A 357 5.59 -6.63 -3.21
C GLY A 357 4.97 -5.40 -3.86
N TRP A 358 3.69 -5.15 -3.61
CA TRP A 358 2.91 -4.21 -4.43
C TRP A 358 3.45 -2.78 -4.47
N ASN A 359 3.99 -2.26 -3.36
CA ASN A 359 4.65 -0.95 -3.38
C ASN A 359 5.82 -0.90 -4.37
N SER A 360 6.70 -1.90 -4.36
CA SER A 360 7.81 -1.99 -5.32
C SER A 360 7.33 -2.10 -6.76
N VAL A 361 6.20 -2.79 -6.98
CA VAL A 361 5.56 -2.86 -8.31
C VAL A 361 5.11 -1.47 -8.75
N LEU A 362 4.33 -0.76 -7.93
CA LEU A 362 3.85 0.59 -8.26
C LEU A 362 5.02 1.56 -8.52
N GLU A 363 6.08 1.49 -7.71
CA GLU A 363 7.28 2.31 -7.90
C GLU A 363 7.97 2.03 -9.25
N SER A 364 8.12 0.75 -9.61
CA SER A 364 8.73 0.32 -10.88
C SER A 364 7.90 0.77 -12.09
N LEU A 365 6.60 0.47 -12.08
CA LEU A 365 5.69 0.79 -13.18
C LEU A 365 5.55 2.30 -13.39
N ASN A 366 5.47 3.08 -12.29
CA ASN A 366 5.40 4.54 -12.37
C ASN A 366 6.70 5.18 -12.91
N ARG A 367 7.82 4.45 -12.85
CA ARG A 367 9.10 4.87 -13.45
C ARG A 367 9.38 4.29 -14.84
N GLY A 368 8.50 3.44 -15.37
CA GLY A 368 8.70 2.81 -16.67
C GLY A 368 9.82 1.76 -16.63
N VAL A 369 10.04 1.11 -15.49
CA VAL A 369 11.10 0.11 -15.30
C VAL A 369 10.47 -1.29 -15.32
N PRO A 370 10.83 -2.17 -16.26
CA PRO A 370 10.33 -3.54 -16.32
C PRO A 370 10.93 -4.41 -15.20
N MET A 371 10.28 -5.52 -14.85
CA MET A 371 10.61 -6.27 -13.64
C MET A 371 11.08 -7.71 -13.92
N LEU A 372 12.09 -8.17 -13.19
CA LEU A 372 12.40 -9.58 -13.05
C LEU A 372 11.82 -10.06 -11.70
N ALA A 373 10.83 -10.94 -11.76
CA ALA A 373 10.09 -11.38 -10.59
C ALA A 373 10.84 -12.47 -9.82
N TRP A 374 10.91 -12.27 -8.52
CA TRP A 374 11.33 -13.30 -7.56
C TRP A 374 10.43 -13.30 -6.31
N PRO A 375 9.15 -13.66 -6.45
CA PRO A 375 8.19 -13.60 -5.34
C PRO A 375 8.59 -14.53 -4.18
N LEU A 376 8.40 -14.08 -2.94
CA LEU A 376 8.87 -14.78 -1.75
C LEU A 376 7.71 -15.18 -0.81
N THR A 377 6.71 -14.33 -0.62
CA THR A 377 5.62 -14.55 0.36
C THR A 377 4.37 -13.73 0.04
N ALA A 378 3.34 -13.80 0.89
CA ALA A 378 2.10 -13.02 0.80
C ALA A 378 1.45 -13.11 -0.60
N ASP A 379 0.98 -11.98 -1.13
CA ASP A 379 0.35 -11.82 -2.44
C ASP A 379 1.35 -11.74 -3.61
N GLN A 380 2.66 -11.77 -3.34
CA GLN A 380 3.72 -11.49 -4.32
C GLN A 380 3.70 -12.43 -5.53
N PHE A 381 3.41 -13.71 -5.32
CA PHE A 381 3.33 -14.69 -6.40
C PHE A 381 2.18 -14.37 -7.36
N PHE A 382 1.05 -13.90 -6.83
CA PHE A 382 -0.11 -13.52 -7.60
C PHE A 382 0.12 -12.18 -8.33
N ASN A 383 0.83 -11.25 -7.69
CA ASN A 383 1.28 -10.02 -8.32
C ASN A 383 2.19 -10.33 -9.52
N ALA A 384 3.23 -11.13 -9.32
CA ALA A 384 4.16 -11.54 -10.40
C ALA A 384 3.42 -12.19 -11.57
N ASN A 385 2.47 -13.10 -11.29
CA ASN A 385 1.67 -13.77 -12.30
C ASN A 385 0.84 -12.79 -13.14
N MET A 386 0.16 -11.82 -12.50
CA MET A 386 -0.60 -10.78 -13.21
C MET A 386 0.33 -9.87 -14.03
N LEU A 387 1.47 -9.45 -13.48
CA LEU A 387 2.43 -8.60 -14.18
C LEU A 387 3.00 -9.28 -15.43
N GLU A 388 3.26 -10.58 -15.36
CA GLU A 388 3.77 -11.38 -16.48
C GLU A 388 2.67 -11.66 -17.50
N LYS A 389 1.52 -12.19 -17.08
CA LYS A 389 0.49 -12.70 -17.99
C LYS A 389 -0.49 -11.65 -18.51
N GLU A 390 -0.86 -10.67 -17.69
CA GLU A 390 -1.83 -9.64 -18.08
C GLU A 390 -1.15 -8.39 -18.64
N LEU A 391 -0.07 -7.93 -18.00
CA LEU A 391 0.60 -6.68 -18.39
C LEU A 391 1.79 -6.88 -19.34
N GLY A 392 2.44 -8.05 -19.30
CA GLY A 392 3.65 -8.33 -20.10
C GLY A 392 4.84 -7.44 -19.72
N VAL A 393 4.91 -6.97 -18.48
CA VAL A 393 5.96 -6.06 -17.97
C VAL A 393 6.95 -6.76 -17.03
N CYS A 394 6.80 -8.08 -16.88
CA CYS A 394 7.55 -8.88 -15.95
C CYS A 394 7.84 -10.28 -16.49
N VAL A 395 8.96 -10.86 -16.07
CA VAL A 395 9.28 -12.28 -16.25
C VAL A 395 9.82 -12.85 -14.95
N GLU A 396 9.46 -14.08 -14.64
CA GLU A 396 9.94 -14.73 -13.42
C GLU A 396 11.33 -15.35 -13.59
N VAL A 397 12.22 -15.08 -12.63
CA VAL A 397 13.61 -15.60 -12.60
C VAL A 397 13.89 -16.54 -11.44
N GLY A 398 13.05 -16.50 -10.41
CA GLY A 398 13.14 -17.32 -9.21
C GLY A 398 11.84 -17.21 -8.43
N ARG A 399 11.62 -18.07 -7.45
CA ARG A 399 10.47 -17.94 -6.53
C ARG A 399 10.72 -18.68 -5.24
N GLY A 400 10.18 -18.16 -4.14
CA GLY A 400 10.35 -18.69 -2.78
C GLY A 400 11.71 -18.37 -2.16
N ASN A 401 11.82 -18.63 -0.86
CA ASN A 401 12.99 -18.36 -0.03
C ASN A 401 13.40 -19.56 0.86
N MET A 402 13.19 -20.78 0.36
CA MET A 402 13.56 -22.04 1.02
C MET A 402 14.64 -22.76 0.21
N GLU A 403 15.36 -23.71 0.81
CA GLU A 403 16.44 -24.45 0.12
C GLU A 403 16.01 -25.13 -1.19
N ASN A 404 14.80 -25.69 -1.25
CA ASN A 404 14.24 -26.33 -2.45
C ASN A 404 13.44 -25.36 -3.35
N SER A 405 13.47 -24.06 -3.05
CA SER A 405 12.81 -23.04 -3.87
C SER A 405 13.57 -22.83 -5.17
N MET A 406 12.86 -22.43 -6.23
CA MET A 406 13.44 -22.24 -7.55
C MET A 406 14.47 -21.10 -7.53
N ALA A 407 15.73 -21.47 -7.70
CA ALA A 407 16.85 -20.56 -7.88
C ALA A 407 17.94 -21.32 -8.65
N ASP A 408 18.08 -21.02 -9.93
CA ASP A 408 19.08 -21.64 -10.79
C ASP A 408 19.90 -20.54 -11.45
N ARG A 409 21.22 -20.53 -11.21
CA ARG A 409 22.15 -19.57 -11.82
C ARG A 409 22.04 -19.51 -13.35
N VAL A 410 21.75 -20.64 -14.01
CA VAL A 410 21.63 -20.69 -15.48
C VAL A 410 20.36 -19.98 -15.94
N ALA A 411 19.23 -20.23 -15.25
CA ALA A 411 18.01 -19.48 -15.46
C ALA A 411 18.17 -17.98 -15.18
N VAL A 412 18.87 -17.62 -14.10
CA VAL A 412 19.18 -16.22 -13.76
C VAL A 412 20.00 -15.56 -14.87
N GLU A 413 21.12 -16.15 -15.29
CA GLU A 413 21.97 -15.62 -16.36
C GLU A 413 21.16 -15.38 -17.64
N ARG A 414 20.43 -16.42 -18.08
CA ARG A 414 19.65 -16.40 -19.31
C ARG A 414 18.59 -15.30 -19.29
N MET A 415 17.77 -15.24 -18.22
CA MET A 415 16.67 -14.28 -18.14
C MET A 415 17.17 -12.85 -17.95
N VAL A 416 18.23 -12.65 -17.18
CA VAL A 416 18.85 -11.33 -17.02
C VAL A 416 19.39 -10.83 -18.36
N LYS A 417 20.09 -11.66 -19.14
CA LYS A 417 20.54 -11.31 -20.50
C LYS A 417 19.37 -10.99 -21.43
N GLU A 418 18.33 -11.83 -21.41
CA GLU A 418 17.16 -11.66 -22.27
C GLU A 418 16.44 -10.33 -22.03
N VAL A 419 16.33 -9.88 -20.78
CA VAL A 419 15.73 -8.59 -20.43
C VAL A 419 16.68 -7.41 -20.70
N MET A 420 17.95 -7.53 -20.31
CA MET A 420 18.89 -6.39 -20.28
C MET A 420 19.71 -6.19 -21.56
N CYS A 421 19.95 -7.24 -22.34
CA CYS A 421 20.91 -7.23 -23.45
C CYS A 421 20.25 -7.25 -24.84
N GLY A 422 19.09 -6.60 -24.97
CA GLY A 422 18.42 -6.43 -26.27
C GLY A 422 17.66 -7.65 -26.78
N GLY A 423 17.30 -8.61 -25.91
CA GLY A 423 16.39 -9.70 -26.25
C GLY A 423 14.97 -9.20 -26.60
N GLU A 424 14.21 -10.01 -27.32
CA GLU A 424 12.86 -9.68 -27.78
C GLU A 424 11.92 -9.46 -26.59
N ILE A 425 12.02 -10.31 -25.57
CA ILE A 425 11.23 -10.20 -24.33
C ILE A 425 11.53 -8.87 -23.63
N GLY A 426 12.81 -8.51 -23.49
CA GLY A 426 13.20 -7.24 -22.88
C GLY A 426 12.70 -6.03 -23.66
N GLY A 427 12.72 -6.10 -24.99
CA GLY A 427 12.19 -5.06 -25.88
C GLY A 427 10.69 -4.83 -25.69
N GLU A 428 9.90 -5.91 -25.69
CA GLU A 428 8.45 -5.83 -25.49
C GLU A 428 8.10 -5.37 -24.07
N MET A 429 8.79 -5.86 -23.04
CA MET A 429 8.58 -5.42 -21.66
C MET A 429 8.82 -3.92 -21.48
N ARG A 430 9.87 -3.35 -22.10
CA ARG A 430 10.15 -1.90 -22.08
C ARG A 430 9.06 -1.10 -22.77
N ARG A 431 8.52 -1.60 -23.89
CA ARG A 431 7.40 -0.96 -24.59
C ARG A 431 6.13 -0.96 -23.73
N ARG A 432 5.77 -2.11 -23.17
CA ARG A 432 4.59 -2.31 -22.32
C ARG A 432 4.65 -1.49 -21.04
N VAL A 433 5.79 -1.43 -20.37
CA VAL A 433 5.89 -0.71 -19.09
C VAL A 433 5.73 0.80 -19.29
N GLU A 434 6.16 1.35 -20.43
CA GLU A 434 5.91 2.76 -20.74
C GLU A 434 4.43 3.03 -21.03
N GLU A 435 3.71 2.11 -21.71
CA GLU A 435 2.25 2.21 -21.84
C GLU A 435 1.56 2.24 -20.48
N VAL A 436 1.95 1.32 -19.58
CA VAL A 436 1.42 1.27 -18.20
C VAL A 436 1.75 2.54 -17.43
N ARG A 437 2.96 3.08 -17.58
CA ARG A 437 3.37 4.33 -16.96
C ARG A 437 2.50 5.51 -17.40
N GLU A 438 2.18 5.61 -18.69
CA GLU A 438 1.30 6.65 -19.21
C GLU A 438 -0.14 6.50 -18.67
N LEU A 439 -0.64 5.28 -18.54
CA LEU A 439 -1.94 5.03 -17.88
C LEU A 439 -1.91 5.50 -16.41
N MET A 440 -0.84 5.21 -15.67
CA MET A 440 -0.70 5.64 -14.28
C MET A 440 -0.64 7.17 -14.14
N LYS A 441 0.06 7.86 -15.05
CA LYS A 441 0.06 9.34 -15.10
C LYS A 441 -1.33 9.89 -15.44
N ALA A 442 -1.99 9.31 -16.44
CA ALA A 442 -3.32 9.73 -16.89
C ALA A 442 -4.37 9.62 -15.77
N ALA A 443 -4.28 8.59 -14.92
CA ALA A 443 -5.17 8.36 -13.79
C ALA A 443 -5.19 9.50 -12.74
N TRP A 444 -4.18 10.36 -12.73
CA TRP A 444 -4.07 11.52 -11.85
C TRP A 444 -4.27 12.87 -12.53
N MET A 445 -4.56 12.90 -13.84
CA MET A 445 -4.85 14.15 -14.54
C MET A 445 -6.12 14.82 -13.99
N GLU A 446 -6.05 16.12 -13.75
CA GLU A 446 -7.18 16.93 -13.27
C GLU A 446 -8.39 16.83 -14.22
N GLY A 447 -9.59 16.70 -13.67
CA GLY A 447 -10.85 16.62 -14.41
C GLY A 447 -11.16 15.27 -15.09
N LEU A 448 -10.16 14.45 -15.41
CA LEU A 448 -10.36 13.19 -16.18
C LEU A 448 -9.84 11.92 -15.47
N GLY A 449 -8.85 12.05 -14.60
CA GLY A 449 -8.16 10.93 -13.97
C GLY A 449 -9.09 10.02 -13.16
N SER A 450 -8.95 8.70 -13.35
CA SER A 450 -9.73 7.67 -12.65
C SER A 450 -9.46 7.68 -11.15
N SER A 451 -8.19 7.63 -10.74
CA SER A 451 -7.76 7.61 -9.34
C SER A 451 -8.10 8.90 -8.60
N LEU A 452 -7.91 10.06 -9.25
CA LEU A 452 -8.27 11.34 -8.66
C LEU A 452 -9.77 11.43 -8.37
N ARG A 453 -10.62 11.05 -9.35
CA ARG A 453 -12.07 11.03 -9.18
C ARG A 453 -12.52 10.02 -8.14
N ALA A 454 -11.91 8.84 -8.08
CA ALA A 454 -12.21 7.83 -7.07
C ALA A 454 -11.90 8.34 -5.66
N LYS A 455 -10.72 8.96 -5.46
CA LYS A 455 -10.35 9.60 -4.19
C LYS A 455 -11.33 10.70 -3.80
N ASP A 456 -11.68 11.60 -4.72
CA ASP A 456 -12.61 12.69 -4.45
C ASP A 456 -14.00 12.16 -4.10
N ARG A 457 -14.49 11.14 -4.81
CA ARG A 457 -15.76 10.47 -4.48
C ARG A 457 -15.73 9.83 -3.10
N ALA A 458 -14.66 9.10 -2.77
CA ALA A 458 -14.51 8.50 -1.45
C ALA A 458 -14.54 9.56 -0.33
N LEU A 459 -13.86 10.70 -0.53
CA LEU A 459 -13.89 11.81 0.42
C LEU A 459 -15.27 12.47 0.51
N VAL A 460 -15.92 12.74 -0.62
CA VAL A 460 -17.26 13.38 -0.62
C VAL A 460 -18.27 12.49 0.10
N LEU A 461 -18.26 11.18 -0.18
CA LEU A 461 -19.18 10.23 0.46
C LEU A 461 -18.90 10.09 1.96
N SER A 462 -17.64 10.04 2.38
CA SER A 462 -17.31 9.95 3.81
C SER A 462 -17.69 11.20 4.58
N LEU A 463 -17.67 12.37 3.95
CA LEU A 463 -18.13 13.62 4.57
C LEU A 463 -19.66 13.78 4.58
N ALA A 464 -20.37 13.06 3.71
CA ALA A 464 -21.83 13.11 3.59
C ALA A 464 -22.57 12.27 4.65
N VAL A 465 -21.87 11.38 5.36
CA VAL A 465 -22.47 10.60 6.47
C VAL A 465 -22.95 11.56 7.56
N ALA A 466 -24.27 11.55 7.80
CA ALA A 466 -24.87 12.27 8.91
C ALA A 466 -24.46 11.57 10.22
N PRO A 467 -24.08 12.31 11.27
CA PRO A 467 -23.94 11.72 12.60
C PRO A 467 -25.27 11.10 12.98
N LEU A 468 -25.27 9.83 13.42
CA LEU A 468 -26.42 9.30 14.15
C LEU A 468 -26.59 10.17 15.39
N HIS A 469 -27.62 11.01 15.41
CA HIS A 469 -27.97 11.76 16.61
C HIS A 469 -28.27 10.75 17.72
N SER A 470 -27.59 10.91 18.86
CA SER A 470 -27.60 10.02 20.02
C SER A 470 -28.93 10.04 20.81
N ALA A 471 -30.08 10.06 20.13
CA ALA A 471 -31.39 10.04 20.76
C ALA A 471 -32.29 8.87 20.31
N ASP A 472 -32.03 8.23 19.16
CA ASP A 472 -32.92 7.18 18.62
C ASP A 472 -32.39 5.74 18.74
N ALA A 473 -31.25 5.53 19.39
CA ALA A 473 -30.71 4.18 19.63
C ALA A 473 -31.45 3.39 20.72
N ALA A 474 -32.51 3.95 21.30
CA ALA A 474 -33.24 3.35 22.42
C ALA A 474 -34.69 2.96 22.08
N THR A 475 -35.03 2.65 20.83
CA THR A 475 -36.25 1.87 20.51
C THR A 475 -36.13 1.38 19.09
N LEU A 476 -35.71 0.13 18.88
CA LEU A 476 -36.04 -0.69 17.72
C LEU A 476 -35.53 -2.11 18.00
N VAL A 477 -36.32 -2.86 18.78
CA VAL A 477 -36.26 -4.32 18.76
C VAL A 477 -37.00 -4.76 17.50
N PRO A 478 -36.39 -5.48 16.54
CA PRO A 478 -37.14 -5.98 15.39
C PRO A 478 -37.94 -7.21 15.80
N SER A 479 -39.26 -7.07 15.94
CA SER A 479 -40.16 -8.21 15.81
C SER A 479 -40.26 -8.59 14.33
N ALA A 480 -40.15 -9.89 14.07
CA ALA A 480 -40.19 -10.56 12.77
C ALA A 480 -41.19 -9.98 11.76
N LEU A 481 -40.77 -9.92 10.48
CA LEU A 481 -41.56 -10.09 9.23
C LEU A 481 -40.57 -9.90 8.05
N ASP A 482 -40.24 -10.97 7.34
CA ASP A 482 -40.92 -11.47 6.12
C ASP A 482 -40.23 -10.96 4.84
N GLN A 483 -39.67 -11.92 4.10
CA GLN A 483 -38.90 -11.72 2.88
C GLN A 483 -39.85 -11.62 1.69
N SER A 484 -40.35 -10.43 1.40
CA SER A 484 -40.81 -10.13 0.05
C SER A 484 -40.83 -8.62 -0.18
N THR A 485 -40.57 -8.21 -1.42
CA THR A 485 -40.65 -6.83 -1.94
C THR A 485 -39.34 -6.03 -1.99
N MET A 486 -38.33 -6.58 -2.69
CA MET A 486 -37.44 -5.75 -3.52
C MET A 486 -38.07 -5.60 -4.91
N ARG A 487 -38.55 -4.39 -5.25
CA ARG A 487 -38.53 -3.74 -6.59
C ARG A 487 -39.58 -2.64 -6.67
N LYS A 488 -39.11 -1.39 -6.73
CA LYS A 488 -39.52 -0.29 -7.65
C LYS A 488 -39.29 1.06 -6.98
N HIS A 489 -38.22 1.75 -7.39
CA HIS A 489 -38.29 3.07 -8.04
C HIS A 489 -36.89 3.67 -8.17
N ARG A 490 -36.45 3.85 -9.42
CA ARG A 490 -35.49 4.88 -9.82
C ARG A 490 -36.30 6.06 -10.35
N THR A 491 -36.00 7.28 -9.91
CA THR A 491 -35.52 8.43 -10.71
C THR A 491 -35.86 9.75 -10.01
N ALA A 492 -34.89 10.67 -10.06
CA ALA A 492 -34.95 12.13 -9.92
C ALA A 492 -34.25 12.73 -8.68
N VAL A 493 -33.43 13.71 -8.99
CA VAL A 493 -32.35 14.35 -8.24
C VAL A 493 -32.85 15.60 -7.54
N GLY A 494 -32.28 15.90 -6.36
CA GLY A 494 -32.35 17.21 -5.70
C GLY A 494 -31.23 17.35 -4.66
N PHE A 495 -30.23 18.18 -4.95
CA PHE A 495 -29.09 18.53 -4.09
C PHE A 495 -29.39 19.81 -3.26
N LEU A 496 -28.39 20.24 -2.44
CA LEU A 496 -28.09 21.61 -1.94
C LEU A 496 -28.53 21.88 -0.47
N VAL A 497 -27.76 22.46 0.48
CA VAL A 497 -26.38 22.95 0.55
C VAL A 497 -25.85 23.00 1.99
N ILE A 498 -24.52 22.98 2.02
CA ILE A 498 -23.53 23.21 3.06
C ILE A 498 -23.80 24.41 4.00
N ARG A 499 -23.36 24.32 5.26
CA ARG A 499 -22.85 25.50 5.97
C ARG A 499 -21.36 25.39 6.28
N VAL A 500 -20.62 26.25 5.58
CA VAL A 500 -19.23 26.63 5.82
C VAL A 500 -19.20 27.51 7.05
N VAL A 501 -18.35 27.21 8.04
CA VAL A 501 -18.01 28.20 9.06
C VAL A 501 -16.90 29.07 8.48
N TRP A 502 -17.25 30.29 8.10
CA TRP A 502 -16.29 31.34 7.78
C TRP A 502 -15.51 31.70 9.05
N ARG A 503 -14.18 31.66 8.97
CA ARG A 503 -13.37 32.61 9.72
C ARG A 503 -12.99 33.70 8.72
N VAL A 504 -13.71 34.83 8.77
CA VAL A 504 -13.21 36.06 8.15
C VAL A 504 -11.98 36.45 8.94
N SER A 505 -10.81 36.19 8.37
CA SER A 505 -9.62 36.96 8.67
C SER A 505 -9.72 38.22 7.81
N SER A 506 -10.04 39.35 8.44
CA SER A 506 -9.72 40.64 7.84
C SER A 506 -8.23 40.89 8.06
N SER A 507 -7.53 40.88 6.94
CA SER A 507 -6.17 41.37 6.68
C SER A 507 -6.01 42.83 7.18
N SER A 508 -4.87 43.48 7.43
CA SER A 508 -3.47 43.41 6.98
C SER A 508 -2.65 44.40 7.84
N TYR A 509 -1.31 44.31 7.75
CA TYR A 509 -0.30 45.37 7.87
C TYR A 509 -0.67 46.74 8.49
N PHE A 510 0.09 47.12 9.52
CA PHE A 510 0.27 48.50 10.01
C PHE A 510 1.45 49.17 9.30
N VAL A 511 1.25 50.37 8.73
CA VAL A 511 2.21 51.50 8.77
C VAL A 511 1.43 52.84 8.84
N GLN A 512 1.79 53.63 9.85
CA GLN A 512 1.71 55.10 10.07
C GLN A 512 0.41 55.85 10.46
N GLN A 513 0.50 56.40 11.68
CA GLN A 513 0.14 57.73 12.21
C GLN A 513 -1.21 58.41 11.91
N GLY A 514 -1.98 58.62 12.99
CA GLY A 514 -2.43 59.95 13.44
C GLY A 514 -3.80 60.46 12.94
N GLY A 515 -4.70 60.78 13.88
CA GLY A 515 -5.67 61.87 13.68
C GLY A 515 -7.17 61.52 13.82
N TRP A 516 -7.74 62.04 14.90
CA TRP A 516 -9.13 62.17 15.35
C TRP A 516 -10.29 62.37 14.33
N ALA A 517 -11.46 61.90 14.78
CA ALA A 517 -12.81 62.52 14.74
C ALA A 517 -13.88 62.04 13.73
N LEU A 518 -15.00 61.61 14.34
CA LEU A 518 -16.42 61.75 13.98
C LEU A 518 -17.04 61.04 12.75
N TRP A 519 -17.99 60.14 13.10
CA TRP A 519 -19.30 59.83 12.48
C TRP A 519 -19.52 60.12 10.98
N ARG A 520 -19.87 59.08 10.22
CA ARG A 520 -21.22 58.90 9.64
C ARG A 520 -21.40 57.57 8.89
N VAL A 521 -22.63 57.09 9.02
CA VAL A 521 -23.30 55.96 8.37
C VAL A 521 -23.41 56.17 6.86
N LEU A 522 -23.32 55.10 6.07
CA LEU A 522 -24.20 54.94 4.91
C LEU A 522 -24.45 53.45 4.59
N VAL A 523 -25.71 53.06 4.76
CA VAL A 523 -26.35 51.84 4.26
C VAL A 523 -26.85 52.12 2.85
N LEU A 524 -26.70 51.19 1.91
CA LEU A 524 -27.58 51.09 0.75
C LEU A 524 -27.99 49.63 0.51
N THR A 525 -29.26 49.38 0.80
CA THR A 525 -30.10 48.27 0.38
C THR A 525 -30.82 48.62 -0.93
N ALA A 526 -31.06 47.62 -1.79
CA ALA A 526 -32.35 47.37 -2.47
C ALA A 526 -32.21 46.19 -3.46
N ILE A 527 -33.20 45.38 -3.84
CA ILE A 527 -34.56 44.95 -3.43
C ILE A 527 -34.84 43.75 -4.36
N PRO A 528 -35.56 42.68 -3.94
CA PRO A 528 -35.85 41.53 -4.80
C PRO A 528 -37.02 41.79 -5.76
N PHE A 529 -36.97 41.21 -6.97
CA PHE A 529 -38.12 41.12 -7.88
C PHE A 529 -38.74 39.72 -7.82
N SER A 530 -40.07 39.69 -7.63
CA SER A 530 -40.94 38.52 -7.76
C SER A 530 -41.66 38.58 -9.11
N ILE A 531 -41.85 37.43 -9.76
CA ILE A 531 -42.76 37.26 -10.90
C ILE A 531 -43.95 36.40 -10.42
N PRO A 532 -45.20 36.80 -10.67
CA PRO A 532 -46.38 36.04 -10.27
C PRO A 532 -46.70 34.89 -11.24
N SER A 533 -47.20 33.79 -10.68
CA SER A 533 -47.86 32.68 -11.36
C SER A 533 -49.26 33.09 -11.84
N CYS A 534 -49.60 32.76 -13.09
CA CYS A 534 -50.99 32.71 -13.53
C CYS A 534 -51.71 31.51 -12.91
N GLY A 535 -52.90 31.79 -12.39
CA GLY A 535 -53.81 30.90 -11.68
C GLY A 535 -54.57 31.71 -10.66
#